data_AF-A0AAP5AGS3-F1
#
_entry.id   AF-A0AAP5AGS3-F1
#
_cell.length_a   1.000
_cell.length_b   1.000
_cell.length_c   1.000
_cell.angle_alpha   90.00
_cell.angle_beta   90.00
_cell.angle_gamma   90.00
#
_symmetry.space_group_name_H-M   'P 1'
#
loop_
_entity.id
_entity.type
_entity.pdbx_description
1 polymer ?
#
loop_
_entity_poly.entity_id
_entity_poly.type
_entity_poly.pdbx_seq_one_letter_code
_entity_poly.pdbx_strand_id
1 'polypeptide(L)' 'MDILKTAAPTHRPDPTKLQPTLGHLLLPDTRSPEEQRAASLKESARRKGRGRGKWWEKSGS' A
#
# COMPACT_ATOMS: atom_id res chain seq x y z
N MET A 1 5.91 9.10 54.95
CA MET A 1 4.85 9.74 54.14
C MET A 1 5.51 10.02 52.82
N ASP A 2 5.61 9.04 51.91
CA ASP A 2 6.52 9.19 50.77
C ASP A 2 5.85 8.71 49.48
N ILE A 3 5.00 9.62 49.01
CA ILE A 3 4.70 10.02 47.62
C ILE A 3 4.99 8.96 46.56
N LEU A 4 3.89 8.34 46.11
CA LEU A 4 3.75 7.62 44.85
C LEU A 4 4.46 8.39 43.73
N LYS A 5 5.57 7.84 43.24
CA LYS A 5 6.29 8.34 42.07
C LYS A 5 5.42 8.13 40.85
N THR A 6 4.61 9.13 40.53
CA THR A 6 3.78 9.25 39.32
C THR A 6 4.62 8.86 38.10
N ALA A 7 4.37 7.66 37.56
CA ALA A 7 4.91 7.25 36.28
C ALA A 7 4.38 8.22 35.22
N ALA A 8 5.29 8.90 34.52
CA ALA A 8 4.95 9.84 33.47
C ALA A 8 4.00 9.17 32.46
N PRO A 9 2.96 9.89 31.95
CA PRO A 9 2.07 9.34 30.95
C PRO A 9 2.93 8.92 29.75
N THR A 10 2.93 7.62 29.45
CA THR A 10 3.63 7.06 28.31
C THR A 10 3.10 7.78 27.08
N HIS A 11 3.95 8.59 26.42
CA HIS A 11 3.59 9.35 25.23
C HIS A 11 3.23 8.37 24.11
N ARG A 12 1.94 7.99 24.03
CA ARG A 12 1.44 7.12 22.99
C ARG A 12 1.34 7.95 21.70
N PRO A 13 1.99 7.55 20.61
CA PRO A 13 1.88 8.26 19.35
C PRO A 13 0.42 8.24 18.89
N ASP A 14 -0.03 9.38 18.36
CA ASP A 14 -1.38 9.55 17.82
C ASP A 14 -1.58 8.58 16.64
N PRO A 15 -2.52 7.62 16.73
CA PRO A 15 -2.71 6.60 15.71
C PRO A 15 -3.16 7.17 14.37
N THR A 16 -3.72 8.38 14.34
CA THR A 16 -4.14 9.06 13.11
C THR A 16 -2.96 9.66 12.34
N LYS A 17 -1.82 9.86 13.01
CA LYS A 17 -0.58 10.39 12.42
C LYS A 17 0.40 9.29 12.03
N LEU A 18 0.05 8.03 12.28
CA LEU A 18 0.85 6.89 11.85
C LEU A 18 0.65 6.69 10.35
N GLN A 19 1.72 6.86 9.58
CA GLN A 19 1.75 6.39 8.20
C GLN A 19 1.63 4.87 8.22
N PRO A 20 0.69 4.27 7.45
CA PRO A 20 0.60 2.83 7.34
C PRO A 20 1.91 2.30 6.76
N THR A 21 2.76 1.72 7.60
CA THR A 21 3.96 1.03 7.14
C THR A 21 3.53 -0.36 6.64
N LEU A 22 2.88 -0.39 5.49
CA LEU A 22 2.47 -1.63 4.80
C LEU A 22 3.67 -2.39 4.20
N GLY A 23 4.88 -2.12 4.67
CA GLY A 23 6.10 -2.77 4.20
C GLY A 23 6.04 -4.29 4.37
N HIS A 24 5.32 -4.80 5.37
CA HIS A 24 5.08 -6.23 5.56
C HIS A 24 4.08 -6.84 4.57
N LEU A 25 3.25 -6.02 3.91
CA LEU A 25 2.33 -6.46 2.85
C LEU A 25 2.99 -6.43 1.46
N LEU A 26 4.11 -5.72 1.33
CA LEU A 26 4.85 -5.58 0.09
C LEU A 26 5.95 -6.63 0.06
N LEU A 27 5.75 -7.67 -0.72
CA LEU A 27 6.83 -8.61 -1.04
C LEU A 27 7.79 -7.94 -2.05
N PRO A 28 9.10 -7.86 -1.74
CA PRO A 28 10.08 -7.37 -2.70
C PRO A 28 10.08 -8.24 -3.95
N ASP A 29 10.15 -7.60 -5.11
CA ASP A 29 10.26 -8.33 -6.37
C ASP A 29 11.71 -8.81 -6.57
N THR A 30 11.93 -10.12 -6.47
CA THR A 30 13.26 -10.73 -6.63
C THR A 30 13.61 -11.06 -8.08
N ARG A 31 12.72 -10.77 -9.02
CA ARG A 31 12.90 -11.05 -10.45
C ARG A 31 13.96 -10.15 -11.07
N SER A 32 14.61 -10.64 -12.12
CA SER A 32 15.56 -9.83 -12.90
C SER A 32 14.85 -8.64 -13.58
N PRO A 33 15.56 -7.55 -13.94
CA PRO A 33 14.93 -6.42 -14.63
C PRO A 33 14.24 -6.82 -15.94
N GLU A 34 14.74 -7.84 -16.64
CA GLU A 34 14.15 -8.37 -17.87
C GLU A 34 12.84 -9.10 -17.60
N GLU A 35 12.80 -9.92 -16.53
CA GLU A 35 11.60 -10.64 -16.10
C GLU A 35 10.51 -9.71 -15.58
N GLN A 36 10.89 -8.64 -14.88
CA GLN A 36 9.95 -7.60 -14.44
C GLN A 36 9.29 -6.90 -15.63
N ARG A 37 10.05 -6.59 -16.67
CA ARG A 37 9.52 -6.02 -17.92
C ARG A 37 8.56 -6.99 -18.61
N ALA A 38 8.94 -8.26 -18.73
CA ALA A 38 8.07 -9.30 -19.32
C ALA A 38 6.75 -9.46 -18.53
N ALA A 39 6.81 -9.46 -17.20
CA ALA A 39 5.64 -9.53 -16.34
C ALA A 39 4.74 -8.30 -16.48
N SER A 40 5.33 -7.09 -16.53
CA SER A 40 4.62 -5.84 -16.75
C SER A 40 3.91 -5.81 -18.10
N LEU A 41 4.59 -6.25 -19.16
CA LEU A 41 4.02 -6.37 -20.50
C LEU A 41 2.85 -7.36 -20.52
N LYS A 42 3.00 -8.55 -19.92
CA LYS A 42 1.93 -9.55 -19.80
C LYS A 42 0.71 -9.02 -19.05
N GLU A 43 0.92 -8.33 -17.94
CA GLU A 43 -0.16 -7.73 -17.15
C GLU A 43 -0.86 -6.58 -17.90
N SER A 44 -0.09 -5.74 -18.60
CA SER A 44 -0.65 -4.67 -19.44
C SER A 44 -1.47 -5.23 -20.60
N ALA A 45 -1.02 -6.31 -21.24
CA ALA A 45 -1.74 -7.00 -22.30
C ALA A 45 -3.03 -7.63 -21.77
N ARG A 46 -2.97 -8.26 -20.59
CA ARG A 46 -4.17 -8.79 -19.90
C ARG A 46 -5.20 -7.70 -19.63
N ARG A 47 -4.77 -6.51 -19.18
CA ARG A 47 -5.66 -5.37 -18.94
C ARG A 47 -6.26 -4.81 -20.23
N LYS A 48 -5.50 -4.75 -21.32
CA LYS A 48 -5.98 -4.29 -22.63
C LYS A 48 -6.95 -5.29 -23.28
N GLY A 49 -6.77 -6.59 -23.05
CA GLY A 49 -7.46 -7.68 -23.76
C GLY A 49 -8.90 -7.98 -23.35
N ARG A 50 -9.44 -7.37 -22.29
CA ARG A 50 -10.89 -7.39 -22.03
C ARG A 50 -11.36 -5.95 -21.97
N GLY A 51 -12.26 -5.56 -22.87
CA GLY A 51 -12.82 -4.22 -23.07
C GLY A 51 -13.52 -3.56 -21.87
N ARG A 52 -12.96 -3.68 -20.66
CA ARG A 52 -13.20 -2.85 -19.49
C ARG A 52 -12.37 -1.57 -19.55
N GLY A 53 -12.21 -1.00 -20.74
CA GLY A 53 -11.76 0.36 -20.88
C GLY A 53 -12.84 1.26 -20.30
N LYS A 54 -12.55 1.89 -19.16
CA LYS A 54 -13.25 3.07 -18.65
C LYS A 54 -14.76 2.91 -18.45
N TRP A 55 -15.17 1.87 -17.72
CA TRP A 55 -16.57 1.74 -17.27
C TRP A 55 -17.06 2.97 -16.50
N TRP A 56 -16.14 3.69 -15.84
CA TRP A 56 -16.39 4.95 -15.13
C TRP A 56 -16.62 6.17 -16.03
N GLU A 57 -16.33 6.11 -17.33
CA GLU A 57 -16.63 7.21 -18.28
C GLU A 57 -18.05 7.12 -18.85
N LYS A 58 -18.76 5.99 -18.69
CA LYS A 58 -20.10 5.80 -19.27
C LYS A 58 -21.25 6.37 -18.44
N SER A 59 -21.01 6.85 -17.22
CA SER A 59 -22.07 7.37 -16.34
C SER A 59 -22.25 8.88 -16.40
N GLY A 60 -21.71 9.56 -17.42
CA GLY A 60 -21.65 11.02 -17.49
C GLY A 60 -22.15 11.65 -18.78
N SER A 61 -23.10 11.02 -19.49
CA SER A 61 -23.74 11.63 -20.66
C SER A 61 -25.25 11.75 -20.50
#